data_AF-A0A834HTS9-F1
#
_entry.id   AF-A0A834HTS9-F1
#
_cell.length_a   1.000
_cell.length_b   1.000
_cell.length_c   1.000
_cell.angle_alpha   90.00
_cell.angle_beta   90.00
_cell.angle_gamma   90.00
#
_symmetry.space_group_name_H-M   'P 1'
#
loop_
_entity.id
_entity.type
_entity.pdbx_description
1 polymer ?
#
loop_
_entity_poly.entity_id
_entity_poly.type
_entity_poly.pdbx_seq_one_letter_code
_entity_poly.pdbx_strand_id
1 'polypeptide(L)'
;MSRKAENVALVCDSVAEFPETSIQRHCSQLHISTRSLRRILKIDLKIFPYKIQLVQKLLPEDFDLRIEYKNIRHNIEEIQPQMLQDVMKNALKRAESFIANRGHHLANIMFQS
;
A
#
# COMPACT_ATOMS: atom_id res chain seq x y z
N MET A 1 19.54 11.50 -22.88
CA MET A 1 19.36 10.27 -23.69
C MET A 1 18.05 10.37 -24.45
N SER A 2 18.16 10.45 -25.78
CA SER A 2 17.04 10.65 -26.70
C SER A 2 15.99 9.56 -26.55
N ARG A 3 14.71 9.93 -26.66
CA ARG A 3 13.57 9.01 -26.64
C ARG A 3 13.52 8.27 -27.97
N LYS A 4 14.44 7.31 -28.18
CA LYS A 4 14.42 6.45 -29.37
C LYS A 4 13.20 5.54 -29.30
N ALA A 5 12.46 5.42 -30.41
CA ALA A 5 11.30 4.52 -30.51
C ALA A 5 11.68 3.06 -30.21
N GLU A 6 12.89 2.65 -30.61
CA GLU A 6 13.50 1.35 -30.29
C GLU A 6 13.50 1.05 -28.78
N ASN A 7 13.92 2.01 -27.95
CA ASN A 7 13.95 1.82 -26.50
C ASN A 7 12.53 1.72 -25.90
N VAL A 8 11.53 2.34 -26.53
CA VAL A 8 10.14 2.26 -26.08
C VAL A 8 9.58 0.87 -26.36
N ALA A 9 9.86 0.32 -27.55
CA ALA A 9 9.46 -1.03 -27.92
C ALA A 9 10.10 -2.08 -26.98
N LEU A 10 11.42 -2.01 -26.77
CA LEU A 10 12.14 -2.92 -25.87
C LEU A 10 11.61 -2.90 -24.44
N VAL A 11 11.30 -1.72 -23.90
CA VAL A 11 10.72 -1.60 -22.56
C VAL A 11 9.29 -2.15 -22.52
N CYS A 12 8.50 -1.94 -23.59
CA CYS A 12 7.15 -2.47 -23.68
C CYS A 12 7.16 -4.01 -23.64
N ASP A 13 8.02 -4.64 -24.44
CA ASP A 13 8.12 -6.09 -24.52
C ASP A 13 8.60 -6.69 -23.19
N SER A 14 9.65 -6.12 -22.60
CA SER A 14 10.19 -6.56 -21.30
C SER A 14 9.17 -6.45 -20.16
N VAL A 15 8.36 -5.39 -20.14
CA VAL A 15 7.33 -5.19 -19.11
C VAL A 15 6.13 -6.11 -19.31
N ALA A 16 5.79 -6.42 -20.57
CA ALA A 16 4.73 -7.38 -20.88
C ALA A 16 5.12 -8.81 -20.49
N GLU A 17 6.39 -9.19 -20.72
CA GLU A 17 6.91 -10.52 -20.38
C GLU A 17 7.14 -10.68 -18.87
N PHE A 18 7.66 -9.65 -18.19
CA PHE A 18 8.04 -9.70 -16.77
C PHE A 18 7.46 -8.54 -15.95
N PRO A 19 6.14 -8.47 -15.73
CA PRO A 19 5.48 -7.34 -15.07
C PRO A 19 5.88 -7.15 -13.60
N GLU A 20 6.32 -8.20 -12.92
CA GLU A 20 6.68 -8.17 -11.49
C GLU A 20 8.11 -7.68 -11.21
N THR A 21 8.92 -7.51 -12.26
CA THR A 21 10.32 -7.16 -12.08
C THR A 21 10.51 -5.68 -11.75
N SER A 22 11.42 -5.39 -10.83
CA SER A 22 11.66 -4.04 -10.35
C SER A 22 12.28 -3.14 -11.44
N ILE A 23 12.06 -1.84 -11.34
CA ILE A 23 12.67 -0.84 -12.23
C ILE A 23 14.19 -1.00 -12.30
N GLN A 24 14.85 -1.29 -11.16
CA GLN A 24 16.30 -1.45 -11.13
C GLN A 24 16.74 -2.68 -11.93
N ARG A 25 16.01 -3.79 -11.81
CA ARG A 25 16.30 -5.02 -12.56
C ARG A 25 16.09 -4.82 -14.06
N HIS A 26 14.99 -4.19 -14.46
CA HIS A 26 14.73 -3.79 -15.86
C HIS A 26 15.84 -2.89 -16.41
N CYS A 27 16.34 -1.95 -15.61
CA CYS A 27 17.46 -1.10 -16.02
C CYS A 27 18.75 -1.88 -16.26
N SER A 28 19.07 -2.85 -15.40
CA SER A 28 20.23 -3.71 -15.57
C SER A 28 20.09 -4.61 -16.80
N GLN A 29 18.89 -5.15 -17.07
CA GLN A 29 18.63 -6.03 -18.20
C GLN A 29 18.61 -5.30 -19.54
N LEU A 30 17.97 -4.13 -19.60
CA LEU A 30 17.80 -3.36 -20.84
C LEU A 30 18.96 -2.38 -21.09
N HIS A 31 19.91 -2.27 -20.16
CA HIS A 31 21.01 -1.29 -20.19
C HIS A 31 20.55 0.17 -20.37
N ILE A 32 19.36 0.50 -19.83
CA ILE A 32 18.77 1.84 -19.88
C ILE A 32 18.85 2.51 -18.51
N SER A 33 19.18 3.80 -18.47
CA SER A 33 19.16 4.57 -17.22
C SER A 33 17.77 4.55 -16.54
N THR A 34 17.76 4.49 -15.22
CA THR A 34 16.53 4.51 -14.39
C THR A 34 15.60 5.68 -14.68
N ARG A 35 16.19 6.86 -14.95
CA ARG A 35 15.42 8.06 -15.31
C ARG A 35 14.70 7.91 -16.65
N SER A 36 15.36 7.32 -17.65
CA SER A 36 14.75 7.04 -18.95
C SER A 36 13.64 6.00 -18.82
N LEU A 37 13.90 4.90 -18.13
CA LEU A 37 12.93 3.82 -17.94
C LEU A 37 11.66 4.32 -17.24
N ARG A 38 11.80 5.05 -16.12
CA ARG A 38 10.66 5.67 -15.42
C ARG A 38 9.84 6.60 -16.31
N ARG A 39 10.50 7.34 -17.20
CA ARG A 39 9.82 8.27 -18.11
C ARG A 39 9.03 7.53 -19.19
N ILE A 40 9.59 6.44 -19.73
CA ILE A 40 8.92 5.58 -20.71
C ILE A 40 7.68 4.93 -20.08
N LEU A 41 7.84 4.32 -18.90
CA LEU A 41 6.74 3.72 -18.15
C LEU A 41 5.59 4.70 -17.90
N LYS A 42 5.89 5.90 -17.39
CA LYS A 42 4.87 6.89 -17.02
C LYS A 42 4.22 7.58 -18.23
N ILE A 43 5.00 7.99 -19.22
CA ILE A 43 4.52 8.88 -20.28
C ILE A 43 4.07 8.09 -21.51
N ASP A 44 4.82 7.06 -21.91
CA ASP A 44 4.52 6.26 -23.12
C ASP A 44 3.55 5.13 -22.78
N LEU A 45 3.88 4.32 -21.77
CA LEU A 45 3.08 3.14 -21.40
C LEU A 45 1.93 3.45 -20.44
N LYS A 46 1.89 4.67 -19.89
CA LYS A 46 0.90 5.11 -18.86
C LYS A 46 0.85 4.22 -17.61
N ILE A 47 1.92 3.47 -17.34
CA ILE A 47 2.09 2.67 -16.15
C ILE A 47 2.71 3.55 -15.06
N PHE A 48 2.05 3.65 -13.91
CA PHE A 48 2.56 4.40 -12.77
C PHE A 48 3.31 3.44 -11.86
N PRO A 49 4.65 3.55 -11.70
CA PRO A 49 5.45 2.55 -10.99
C PRO A 49 5.08 2.34 -9.52
N TYR A 50 4.43 3.32 -8.91
CA TYR A 50 3.93 3.25 -7.52
C TYR A 50 2.48 2.78 -7.42
N LYS A 51 1.83 2.51 -8.56
CA LYS A 51 0.53 1.83 -8.66
C LYS A 51 0.69 0.37 -9.07
N ILE A 52 1.85 -0.25 -8.78
CA ILE A 52 1.86 -1.71 -8.61
C ILE A 52 1.10 -1.94 -7.31
N GLN A 53 -0.22 -2.01 -7.43
CA GLN A 53 -1.04 -2.52 -6.36
C GLN A 53 -0.52 -3.95 -6.17
N LEU A 54 0.05 -4.23 -5.00
CA LEU A 54 0.18 -5.57 -4.48
C LEU A 54 -1.27 -6.06 -4.33
N VAL A 55 -1.87 -6.49 -5.45
CA VAL A 55 -3.18 -7.10 -5.42
C VAL A 55 -2.91 -8.49 -4.89
N GLN A 56 -3.31 -8.71 -3.64
CA GLN A 56 -3.42 -10.06 -3.11
C GLN A 56 -4.16 -10.89 -4.15
N LYS A 57 -3.57 -11.99 -4.61
CA LYS A 57 -4.17 -12.86 -5.62
C LYS A 57 -5.54 -13.28 -5.09
N LEU A 58 -6.60 -12.74 -5.69
CA LEU A 58 -7.98 -13.05 -5.32
C LEU A 58 -8.23 -14.49 -5.77
N LEU A 59 -8.20 -15.40 -4.82
CA LEU A 59 -8.58 -16.78 -5.04
C LEU A 59 -10.13 -16.87 -5.03
N PRO A 60 -10.74 -17.85 -5.72
CA PRO A 60 -12.19 -18.05 -5.68
C PRO A 60 -12.74 -18.13 -4.25
N GLU A 61 -11.97 -18.69 -3.32
CA GLU A 61 -12.29 -18.80 -1.89
C GLU A 61 -12.32 -17.44 -1.17
N ASP A 62 -11.58 -16.44 -1.66
CA ASP A 62 -11.59 -15.09 -1.09
C ASP A 62 -12.92 -14.38 -1.34
N PHE A 63 -13.66 -14.76 -2.38
CA PHE A 63 -14.98 -14.19 -2.67
C PHE A 63 -15.97 -14.58 -1.59
N ASP A 64 -15.98 -15.85 -1.21
CA ASP A 64 -16.81 -16.36 -0.12
C ASP A 64 -16.38 -15.73 1.21
N LEU A 65 -15.07 -15.62 1.52
CA LEU A 65 -14.59 -14.93 2.73
C LEU A 65 -14.95 -13.43 2.75
N ARG A 66 -14.96 -12.76 1.60
CA ARG A 66 -15.33 -11.33 1.48
C ARG A 66 -16.84 -11.10 1.55
N ILE A 67 -17.64 -12.05 1.08
CA ILE A 67 -19.10 -12.05 1.24
C ILE A 67 -19.50 -12.53 2.64
N GLU A 68 -18.72 -13.44 3.22
CA GLU A 68 -18.73 -13.88 4.61
C GLU A 68 -18.04 -12.88 5.55
N TYR A 69 -17.88 -11.62 5.13
CA TYR A 69 -18.11 -10.49 6.03
C TYR A 69 -19.61 -10.39 6.44
N LYS A 70 -20.28 -11.54 6.62
CA LYS A 70 -21.51 -11.69 7.40
C LYS A 70 -21.16 -11.35 8.85
N ASN A 71 -21.77 -10.38 9.47
CA ASN A 71 -22.23 -9.10 8.99
C ASN A 71 -21.44 -8.13 9.90
N ILE A 72 -20.92 -7.02 9.40
CA ILE A 72 -20.40 -5.95 10.30
C ILE A 72 -21.40 -5.71 11.45
N ARG A 73 -22.69 -5.80 11.14
CA ARG A 73 -23.81 -5.78 12.09
C ARG A 73 -23.77 -6.87 13.17
N HIS A 74 -23.55 -8.13 12.81
CA HIS A 74 -23.45 -9.25 13.78
C HIS A 74 -22.19 -9.12 14.64
N ASN A 75 -21.07 -8.75 14.03
CA ASN A 75 -19.83 -8.49 14.77
C ASN A 75 -20.02 -7.33 15.75
N ILE A 76 -20.72 -6.26 15.35
CA ILE A 76 -21.07 -5.14 16.25
C ILE A 76 -22.00 -5.59 17.38
N GLU A 77 -22.95 -6.48 17.11
CA GLU A 77 -23.86 -7.05 18.11
C GLU A 77 -23.13 -7.95 19.11
N GLU A 78 -22.05 -8.61 18.70
CA GLU A 78 -21.21 -9.46 19.56
C GLU A 78 -20.13 -8.69 20.35
N ILE A 79 -19.86 -7.42 20.01
CA ILE A 79 -18.92 -6.60 20.79
C ILE A 79 -19.51 -6.39 22.19
N GLN A 80 -18.78 -6.88 23.20
CA GLN A 80 -19.14 -6.65 24.59
C GLN A 80 -19.19 -5.14 24.89
N PRO A 81 -20.23 -4.63 25.57
CA PRO A 81 -20.33 -3.21 25.92
C PRO A 81 -19.11 -2.66 26.66
N GLN A 82 -18.40 -3.52 27.40
CA GLN A 82 -17.16 -3.18 28.12
C GLN A 82 -16.03 -2.74 27.18
N MET A 83 -15.93 -3.35 25.99
CA MET A 83 -14.88 -3.03 25.03
C MET A 83 -15.00 -1.58 24.52
N LEU A 84 -16.23 -1.09 24.34
CA LEU A 84 -16.47 0.33 24.02
C LEU A 84 -16.04 1.24 25.17
N GLN A 85 -16.33 0.86 26.42
CA GLN A 85 -15.91 1.63 27.60
C GLN A 85 -14.39 1.76 27.70
N ASP A 86 -13.66 0.66 27.45
CA ASP A 86 -12.21 0.65 27.51
C ASP A 86 -11.58 1.49 26.38
N VAL A 87 -12.15 1.44 25.17
CA VAL A 87 -11.73 2.32 24.05
C VAL A 87 -11.95 3.78 24.39
N MET A 88 -13.12 4.13 24.93
CA MET A 88 -13.43 5.52 25.32
C MET A 88 -12.51 6.00 26.45
N LYS A 89 -12.23 5.14 27.44
CA LYS A 89 -11.28 5.44 28.51
C LYS A 89 -9.87 5.69 27.98
N ASN A 90 -9.41 4.89 27.02
CA ASN A 90 -8.12 5.08 26.38
C ASN A 90 -8.07 6.38 25.56
N ALA A 91 -9.15 6.72 24.85
CA ALA A 91 -9.26 7.98 24.12
C ALA A 91 -9.17 9.20 25.06
N LEU A 92 -9.89 9.16 26.18
CA LEU A 92 -9.84 10.21 27.20
C LEU A 92 -8.44 10.37 27.80
N LYS A 93 -7.81 9.26 28.20
CA LYS A 93 -6.44 9.28 28.73
C LYS A 93 -5.43 9.88 27.74
N ARG A 94 -5.63 9.63 26.44
CA ARG A 94 -4.79 10.23 25.38
C ARG A 94 -5.06 11.72 25.21
N ALA A 95 -6.31 12.16 25.27
CA ALA A 95 -6.67 13.58 25.22
C ALA A 95 -6.12 14.34 26.44
N GLU A 96 -6.22 13.77 27.64
CA GLU A 96 -5.61 14.33 28.85
C GLU A 96 -4.10 14.43 28.70
N SER A 97 -3.44 13.38 28.22
CA SER A 97 -2.00 13.40 27.96
C SER A 97 -1.61 14.44 26.91
N PHE A 98 -2.43 14.69 25.88
CA PHE A 98 -2.20 15.75 24.89
C PHE A 98 -2.16 17.12 25.56
N ILE A 99 -3.19 17.40 26.36
CA ILE A 99 -3.39 18.68 27.04
C ILE A 99 -2.25 18.90 28.04
N ALA A 100 -1.93 17.89 28.85
CA ALA A 100 -0.84 17.92 29.81
C ALA A 100 0.52 18.18 29.11
N ASN A 101 0.74 17.58 27.95
CA ASN A 101 1.97 17.72 27.18
C ASN A 101 1.95 18.89 26.19
N ARG A 102 1.00 19.84 26.31
CA ARG A 102 0.88 21.04 25.45
C ARG A 102 0.93 20.74 23.95
N GLY A 103 0.37 19.62 23.54
CA GLY A 103 0.34 19.24 22.13
C GLY A 103 1.38 18.20 21.70
N HIS A 104 2.30 17.79 22.57
CA HIS A 104 3.33 16.80 22.25
C HIS A 104 2.86 15.36 22.55
N HIS A 105 2.94 14.47 21.55
CA HIS A 105 2.18 13.21 21.56
C HIS A 105 2.97 11.89 21.44
N LEU A 106 4.30 11.90 21.52
CA LEU A 106 5.10 10.73 21.08
C LEU A 106 6.02 10.08 22.14
N ALA A 107 5.95 10.46 23.42
CA ALA A 107 6.88 9.87 24.40
C ALA A 107 6.58 8.40 24.75
N ASN A 108 5.30 7.98 24.79
CA ASN A 108 4.91 6.68 25.37
C ASN A 108 4.17 5.72 24.41
N ILE A 109 4.11 6.01 23.10
CA ILE A 109 3.27 5.23 22.17
C ILE A 109 4.05 4.12 21.43
N MET A 110 5.37 4.18 21.38
CA MET A 110 6.10 3.27 20.49
C MET A 110 6.45 1.90 21.08
N PHE A 111 6.67 1.75 22.39
CA PHE A 111 6.90 0.43 23.00
C PHE A 111 6.48 0.44 24.48
N GLN A 112 5.43 -0.30 24.82
CA GLN A 112 5.26 -0.83 26.17
C GLN A 112 5.70 -2.30 26.11
N SER A 113 6.84 -2.59 26.75
CA SER A 113 7.41 -3.93 26.92
C SER A 113 6.53 -4.80 27.81
#